data_AF-A0A925H3T6-F1
#
_entry.id   AF-A0A925H3T6-F1
#
_cell.length_a   1.000
_cell.length_b   1.000
_cell.length_c   1.000
_cell.angle_alpha   90.00
_cell.angle_beta   90.00
_cell.angle_gamma   90.00
#
_symmetry.space_group_name_H-M   'P 1'
#
loop_
_entity.id
_entity.type
_entity.pdbx_description
1 polymer ?
#
loop_
_entity_poly.entity_id
_entity_poly.type
_entity_poly.pdbx_seq_one_letter_code
_entity_poly.pdbx_strand_id
1 'polypeptide(L)' 'MTNPLIEIMKTGQSIWYDNIRRAELTGGHLKKRIDEDDLRGVTSNPTIFEKAITGSTDYDDQ' A
#
# COMPACT_ATOMS: atom_id res chain seq x y z
N MET A 1 14.74 -17.34 5.11
CA MET A 1 13.47 -17.61 4.39
C MET A 1 13.35 -16.58 3.28
N THR A 2 12.92 -16.99 2.09
CA THR A 2 12.65 -16.11 0.94
C THR A 2 11.33 -15.36 1.13
N ASN A 3 11.23 -14.13 0.62
CA ASN A 3 10.01 -13.32 0.66
C ASN A 3 8.99 -13.88 -0.35
N PRO A 4 7.82 -14.42 0.07
CA PRO A 4 6.84 -15.00 -0.86
C PRO A 4 6.32 -14.00 -1.90
N LEU A 5 6.29 -12.70 -1.57
CA LEU A 5 5.87 -11.62 -2.47
C LEU A 5 6.86 -11.42 -3.62
N ILE A 6 8.15 -11.66 -3.38
CA ILE A 6 9.17 -11.63 -4.43
C ILE A 6 9.13 -12.93 -5.24
N GLU A 7 8.90 -14.07 -4.59
CA GLU A 7 8.89 -15.37 -5.27
C GLU A 7 7.74 -15.48 -6.29
N ILE A 8 6.56 -14.96 -5.98
CA ILE A 8 5.41 -15.01 -6.89
C ILE A 8 5.66 -14.24 -8.20
N MET A 9 6.52 -13.22 -8.18
CA MET A 9 6.91 -12.46 -9.38
C MET A 9 7.58 -13.35 -10.43
N LYS A 10 8.26 -14.44 -10.02
CA LYS A 10 8.87 -15.42 -10.95
C LYS A 10 7.84 -16.14 -11.80
N THR A 11 6.56 -16.10 -11.42
CA THR A 11 5.44 -16.65 -12.19
C THR A 11 4.84 -15.64 -13.18
N GLY A 12 5.35 -14.41 -13.20
CA GLY A 12 4.82 -13.30 -14.02
C GLY A 12 3.63 -12.56 -13.39
N GLN A 13 3.26 -12.89 -12.15
CA GLN A 13 2.18 -12.22 -11.43
C GLN A 13 2.69 -11.00 -10.66
N SER A 14 2.06 -9.84 -10.84
CA SER A 14 2.37 -8.62 -10.08
C SER A 14 1.46 -8.48 -8.85
N ILE A 15 2.03 -8.10 -7.70
CA ILE A 15 1.29 -7.87 -6.45
C ILE A 15 0.94 -6.40 -6.28
N TRP A 16 -0.31 -6.16 -5.88
CA TRP A 16 -0.88 -4.84 -5.66
C TRP A 16 -1.43 -4.75 -4.23
N TYR A 17 -1.36 -3.56 -3.63
CA TYR A 17 -1.83 -3.31 -2.28
C TYR A 17 -3.19 -2.60 -2.31
N ASP A 18 -4.21 -3.28 -1.78
CA ASP A 18 -5.59 -2.78 -1.79
C ASP A 18 -5.93 -1.90 -0.58
N ASN A 19 -5.11 -0.88 -0.39
CA ASN A 19 -5.35 0.17 0.57
C ASN A 19 -4.48 1.39 0.26
N ILE A 20 -4.92 2.56 0.71
CA ILE A 20 -4.10 3.76 0.69
C ILE A 20 -4.52 4.70 1.84
N ARG A 21 -3.54 5.18 2.60
CA ARG A 21 -3.69 6.16 3.67
C ARG A 21 -2.62 7.23 3.55
N ARG A 22 -2.85 8.42 4.08
CA ARG A 22 -1.88 9.51 3.95
C ARG A 22 -0.59 9.19 4.70
N ALA A 23 -0.70 8.60 5.89
CA ALA A 23 0.47 8.17 6.67
C ALA A 23 1.35 7.14 5.94
N GLU A 24 0.78 6.27 5.09
CA GLU A 24 1.55 5.32 4.29
C GLU A 24 2.40 6.03 3.22
N LEU A 25 1.89 7.14 2.68
CA LEU A 25 2.57 7.96 1.67
C LEU A 25 3.64 8.85 2.29
N THR A 26 3.31 9.55 3.39
CA THR A 26 4.19 10.52 4.03
C THR A 26 5.21 9.88 4.96
N GLY A 27 4.89 8.72 5.55
CA GLY A 27 5.73 8.01 6.50
C GLY A 27 6.73 7.03 5.88
N GLY A 28 6.85 6.98 4.55
CA GLY A 28 7.82 6.10 3.86
C GLY A 28 7.48 4.61 3.84
N HIS A 29 6.34 4.20 4.38
CA HIS A 29 5.91 2.81 4.45
C HIS A 29 5.63 2.24 3.05
N LEU A 30 4.97 3.02 2.19
CA LEU A 30 4.76 2.61 0.80
C LEU A 30 6.08 2.41 0.06
N LYS A 31 7.05 3.32 0.26
CA LYS A 31 8.38 3.19 -0.33
C LYS A 31 9.08 1.91 0.14
N LYS A 32 9.01 1.62 1.44
CA LYS A 32 9.56 0.39 2.00
C LYS A 32 8.96 -0.87 1.34
N ARG A 33 7.64 -0.92 1.15
CA ARG A 33 6.97 -2.04 0.47
C ARG A 33 7.39 -2.17 -1.00
N ILE A 34 7.60 -1.07 -1.70
CA ILE A 34 8.14 -1.12 -3.07
C ILE A 34 9.55 -1.71 -3.07
N ASP A 35 10.43 -1.21 -2.19
CA ASP A 35 11.84 -1.59 -2.18
C ASP A 35 12.08 -3.02 -1.64
N GLU A 36 11.30 -3.46 -0.64
CA GLU A 36 11.52 -4.73 0.08
C GLU A 36 10.58 -5.86 -0.34
N ASP A 37 9.36 -5.54 -0.80
CA ASP A 37 8.33 -6.53 -1.15
C ASP A 37 8.02 -6.59 -2.67
N ASP A 38 8.71 -5.80 -3.49
CA ASP A 38 8.46 -5.61 -4.93
C ASP A 38 7.00 -5.22 -5.25
N LEU A 39 6.39 -4.41 -4.38
CA LEU A 39 5.03 -3.94 -4.59
C LEU A 39 4.93 -3.13 -5.90
N ARG A 40 4.02 -3.52 -6.81
CA ARG A 40 3.92 -2.94 -8.16
C ARG A 40 2.75 -1.98 -8.35
N GLY A 41 1.83 -1.92 -7.41
CA GLY A 41 0.65 -1.06 -7.51
C GLY A 41 -0.09 -0.90 -6.20
N VAL A 42 -0.95 0.10 -6.18
CA VAL A 42 -1.88 0.37 -5.09
C VAL A 42 -3.26 0.62 -5.68
N THR A 43 -4.30 0.20 -4.97
CA THR A 43 -5.69 0.51 -5.32
C THR A 43 -6.37 1.30 -4.23
N SER A 44 -7.26 2.17 -4.70
CA SER A 44 -8.20 2.88 -3.86
C SER A 44 -9.60 2.64 -4.40
N ASN A 45 -10.59 2.70 -3.51
CA ASN A 45 -12.00 2.73 -3.86
C ASN A 45 -12.74 3.65 -2.86
N PRO A 46 -14.01 4.03 -3.11
CA PRO A 46 -14.73 4.95 -2.24
C PRO A 46 -14.77 4.51 -0.77
N THR A 47 -14.93 3.22 -0.50
CA THR A 47 -14.94 2.67 0.88
C THR A 47 -13.58 2.76 1.56
N ILE A 48 -12.48 2.54 0.83
CA ILE A 48 -11.11 2.73 1.34
C ILE A 48 -10.89 4.19 1.74
N PHE A 49 -11.31 5.14 0.89
CA PHE A 49 -11.18 6.58 1.20
C PHE A 49 -12.03 7.00 2.39
N GLU A 50 -13.30 6.59 2.44
CA GLU A 50 -14.19 6.85 3.57
C GLU A 50 -13.56 6.38 4.89
N LYS A 51 -13.03 5.16 4.92
CA LYS A 51 -12.35 4.60 6.10
C LYS A 51 -11.04 5.33 6.43
N ALA A 52 -10.32 5.81 5.43
CA ALA A 52 -9.09 6.57 5.67
C ALA A 52 -9.39 7.93 6.32
N ILE A 53 -10.44 8.62 5.88
CA ILE A 53 -10.86 9.92 6.41
C ILE A 53 -11.51 9.78 7.79
N THR A 54 -12.44 8.85 7.97
CA THR A 54 -13.20 8.71 9.22
C THR A 54 -12.46 7.93 10.31
N GLY A 55 -11.54 7.06 9.92
CA GLY A 55 -10.84 6.13 10.81
C GLY A 55 -9.42 6.57 11.19
N SER A 56 -8.99 7.77 10.81
CA SER A 56 -7.69 8.33 11.18
C SER A 56 -7.72 9.85 11.15
N THR A 57 -6.77 10.49 11.85
CA THR A 57 -6.57 11.94 11.83
C THR A 57 -5.70 12.39 10.65
N ASP A 58 -5.41 11.48 9.71
CA ASP A 58 -4.50 11.70 8.59
C ASP A 58 -4.91 12.92 7.75
N TYR A 59 -6.20 13.21 7.68
CA TYR A 59 -6.78 14.22 6.79
C TYR A 59 -7.37 15.42 7.54
N ASP A 60 -7.21 15.53 8.86
CA ASP A 60 -7.89 16.55 9.69
C ASP A 60 -7.46 17.99 9.35
N ASP A 61 -6.25 18.17 8.83
CA ASP A 61 -5.67 19.47 8.50
C ASP A 61 -6.00 19.95 7.05
N GLN A 62 -6.92 19.30 6.35
CA GLN A 62 -7.29 19.60 4.96
C GLN A 62 -8.73 20.09 4.80
#